data_AF-A0A9D5ESY7-F1
#
_entry.id   AF-A0A9D5ESY7-F1
#
_cell.length_a   1.000
_cell.length_b   1.000
_cell.length_c   1.000
_cell.angle_alpha   90.00
_cell.angle_beta   90.00
_cell.angle_gamma   90.00
#
_symmetry.space_group_name_H-M   'P 1'
#
loop_
_entity.id
_entity.type
_entity.pdbx_description
1 polymer ?
#
loop_
_entity_poly.entity_id
_entity_poly.type
_entity_poly.pdbx_seq_one_letter_code
_entity_poly.pdbx_strand_id
1 'polypeptide(L)'
;MLELTGRAPYHRTDTRKGAARSSTPSFGRGGFRVAASDTERLLGFWPEWRALGVINDASLAEMRARWGTGDDPNPEHYRWGAFAAYLHANRPLPPGLAADLYALGEADPDEGAGGAMMAAVVWLAECPPEVLARAAATGRRHLVRAVERRAVGAVPLRPDGG
;
A
#
# COMPACT_ATOMS: atom_id res chain seq x y z
N MET A 1 -32.67 -10.72 19.01
CA MET A 1 -33.15 -9.89 17.90
C MET A 1 -32.25 -8.65 17.91
N LEU A 2 -31.14 -8.70 17.17
CA LEU A 2 -30.06 -7.70 17.20
C LEU A 2 -30.05 -6.96 15.85
N GLU A 3 -30.20 -5.65 15.92
CA GLU A 3 -30.32 -4.76 14.77
C GLU A 3 -28.98 -4.58 14.05
N LEU A 4 -29.02 -4.79 12.74
CA LEU A 4 -27.95 -4.55 11.78
C LEU A 4 -27.73 -3.04 11.62
N THR A 5 -26.61 -2.51 12.12
CA THR A 5 -26.21 -1.13 11.89
C THR A 5 -25.83 -0.91 10.42
N GLY A 6 -26.57 0.01 9.80
CA GLY A 6 -26.47 0.40 8.40
C GLY A 6 -25.10 0.97 8.00
N ARG A 7 -24.61 0.49 6.86
CA ARG A 7 -23.45 1.02 6.14
C ARG A 7 -23.89 2.24 5.34
N ALA A 8 -23.32 3.41 5.63
CA ALA A 8 -23.60 4.63 4.91
C ALA A 8 -23.13 4.53 3.43
N PRO A 9 -23.93 4.98 2.45
CA PRO A 9 -23.51 5.03 1.06
C PRO A 9 -22.50 6.17 0.84
N TYR A 10 -21.36 5.84 0.24
CA TYR A 10 -20.36 6.81 -0.21
C TYR A 10 -20.94 7.60 -1.39
N HIS A 11 -21.28 8.87 -1.19
CA HIS A 11 -21.71 9.76 -2.25
C HIS A 11 -20.51 10.16 -3.11
N ARG A 12 -20.45 9.61 -4.33
CA ARG A 12 -19.54 10.01 -5.40
C ARG A 12 -20.07 11.32 -6.00
N THR A 13 -19.38 12.43 -5.81
CA THR A 13 -19.69 13.68 -6.51
C THR A 13 -19.17 13.59 -7.95
N ASP A 14 -20.10 13.28 -8.86
CA ASP A 14 -19.90 13.36 -10.31
C ASP A 14 -19.81 14.85 -10.71
N THR A 15 -18.62 15.29 -11.12
CA THR A 15 -18.41 16.59 -11.75
C THR A 15 -18.02 16.39 -13.20
N ARG A 16 -19.03 16.24 -14.06
CA ARG A 16 -18.89 16.43 -15.51
C ARG A 16 -18.86 17.92 -15.83
N LYS A 17 -17.73 18.41 -16.33
CA LYS A 17 -17.73 19.57 -17.25
C LYS A 17 -16.43 19.66 -18.05
N GLY A 18 -16.55 19.60 -19.38
CA GLY A 18 -15.46 19.99 -20.28
C GLY A 18 -15.28 19.04 -21.45
N ALA A 19 -16.14 19.16 -22.47
CA ALA A 19 -15.90 18.58 -23.77
C ALA A 19 -14.72 19.29 -24.44
N ALA A 20 -13.56 18.63 -24.48
CA ALA A 20 -12.48 18.93 -25.40
C ALA A 20 -12.32 17.73 -26.34
N ARG A 21 -12.32 18.00 -27.65
CA ARG A 21 -12.17 16.99 -28.70
C ARG A 21 -10.74 16.45 -28.65
N SER A 22 -10.52 15.38 -27.89
CA SER A 22 -9.27 14.64 -27.94
C SER A 22 -9.29 13.73 -29.16
N SER A 23 -8.52 14.10 -30.17
CA SER A 23 -8.07 13.20 -31.24
C SER A 23 -7.55 11.92 -30.60
N THR A 24 -8.36 10.87 -30.64
CA THR A 24 -7.97 9.56 -30.14
C THR A 24 -6.86 9.05 -31.06
N PRO A 25 -5.63 8.83 -30.57
CA PRO A 25 -4.67 8.06 -31.32
C PRO A 25 -5.30 6.67 -31.46
N SER A 26 -5.60 6.29 -32.69
CA SER A 26 -5.94 4.92 -33.02
C SER A 26 -4.68 4.09 -32.79
N PHE A 27 -4.50 3.62 -31.56
CA PHE A 27 -3.55 2.57 -31.27
C PHE A 27 -4.09 1.32 -31.95
N GLY A 28 -3.58 1.07 -33.16
CA GLY A 28 -3.87 -0.15 -33.90
C GLY A 28 -3.69 -1.34 -32.98
N ARG A 29 -4.61 -2.31 -33.07
CA ARG A 29 -4.64 -3.57 -32.31
C ARG A 29 -3.47 -4.50 -32.67
N GLY A 30 -2.24 -3.98 -32.70
CA GLY A 30 -1.02 -4.78 -32.67
C GLY A 30 -0.74 -5.09 -31.21
N GLY A 31 -1.00 -6.34 -30.80
CA GLY A 31 -0.76 -6.80 -29.44
C GLY A 31 0.72 -6.74 -29.09
N PHE A 32 1.18 -5.58 -28.59
CA PHE A 32 2.49 -5.46 -27.97
C PHE A 32 2.48 -6.30 -26.68
N ARG A 33 3.11 -7.46 -26.72
CA ARG A 33 3.44 -8.21 -25.52
C ARG A 33 4.54 -7.46 -24.79
N VAL A 34 4.17 -6.71 -23.77
CA VAL A 34 5.10 -6.10 -22.82
C VAL A 34 5.69 -7.22 -21.95
N ALA A 35 7.02 -7.33 -21.87
CA ALA A 35 7.66 -8.36 -21.05
C ALA A 35 7.35 -8.13 -19.55
N ALA A 36 7.42 -9.19 -18.72
CA ALA A 36 7.23 -9.09 -17.26
C ALA A 36 8.04 -7.94 -16.62
N SER A 37 9.32 -7.85 -16.97
CA SER A 37 10.26 -6.82 -16.52
C SER A 37 9.86 -5.40 -16.90
N ASP A 38 9.20 -5.21 -18.04
CA ASP A 38 8.81 -3.88 -18.50
C ASP A 38 7.62 -3.36 -17.68
N THR A 39 6.69 -4.25 -17.31
CA THR A 39 5.58 -3.89 -16.43
C THR A 39 6.03 -3.62 -15.00
N GLU A 40 6.96 -4.42 -14.47
CA GLU A 40 7.56 -4.15 -13.16
C GLU A 40 8.16 -2.74 -13.10
N ARG A 41 9.03 -2.41 -14.07
CA ARG A 41 9.62 -1.07 -14.17
C ARG A 41 8.59 0.03 -14.36
N LEU A 42 7.59 -0.20 -15.21
CA LEU A 42 6.51 0.77 -15.48
C LEU A 42 5.70 1.09 -14.22
N LEU A 43 5.39 0.08 -13.41
CA LEU A 43 4.63 0.24 -12.17
C LEU A 43 5.52 0.63 -10.97
N GLY A 44 6.83 0.75 -11.18
CA GLY A 44 7.81 1.12 -10.16
C GLY A 44 8.15 0.02 -9.17
N PHE A 45 7.95 -1.26 -9.53
CA PHE A 45 8.39 -2.40 -8.73
C PHE A 45 9.88 -2.65 -8.91
N TRP A 46 10.62 -2.61 -7.81
CA TRP A 46 12.05 -2.92 -7.75
C TRP A 46 12.29 -4.40 -7.39
N PRO A 47 13.47 -4.98 -7.65
CA PRO A 47 13.74 -6.40 -7.38
C PRO A 47 13.39 -6.86 -5.95
N GLU A 48 13.52 -5.98 -4.97
CA GLU A 48 13.20 -6.21 -3.55
C GLU A 48 11.73 -6.60 -3.34
N TRP A 49 10.80 -6.05 -4.13
CA TRP A 49 9.37 -6.39 -4.04
C TRP A 49 9.11 -7.86 -4.37
N ARG A 50 9.83 -8.39 -5.35
CA ARG A 50 9.74 -9.79 -5.76
C ARG A 50 10.53 -10.69 -4.81
N ALA A 51 11.69 -10.25 -4.34
CA ALA A 51 12.49 -10.98 -3.37
C ALA A 51 11.73 -11.22 -2.05
N LEU A 52 10.93 -10.24 -1.63
CA LEU A 52 10.04 -10.34 -0.48
C LEU A 52 8.71 -11.07 -0.77
N GLY A 53 8.44 -11.43 -2.03
CA GLY A 53 7.20 -12.08 -2.43
C GLY A 53 5.95 -11.17 -2.41
N VAL A 54 6.12 -9.85 -2.25
CA VAL A 54 5.01 -8.87 -2.30
C VAL A 54 4.33 -8.88 -3.66
N ILE A 55 5.11 -9.13 -4.71
CA ILE A 55 4.61 -9.39 -6.05
C ILE A 55 5.11 -10.75 -6.55
N ASN A 56 4.28 -11.39 -7.37
CA ASN A 56 4.62 -12.57 -8.14
C ASN A 56 4.07 -12.42 -9.57
N ASP A 57 4.28 -13.44 -10.41
CA ASP A 57 3.86 -13.37 -11.82
C ASP A 57 2.35 -13.25 -11.98
N ALA A 58 1.57 -13.87 -11.08
CA ALA A 58 0.12 -13.80 -11.13
C ALA A 58 -0.39 -12.40 -10.78
N SER A 59 0.11 -11.80 -9.69
CA SER A 59 -0.29 -10.43 -9.29
C SER A 59 0.15 -9.41 -10.33
N LEU A 60 1.33 -9.57 -10.94
CA LEU A 60 1.79 -8.67 -12.02
C LEU A 60 0.96 -8.81 -13.29
N ALA A 61 0.52 -10.02 -13.65
CA ALA A 61 -0.38 -10.22 -14.79
C ALA A 61 -1.72 -9.51 -14.57
N GLU A 62 -2.28 -9.58 -13.36
CA GLU A 62 -3.49 -8.86 -12.99
C GLU A 62 -3.30 -7.34 -13.06
N MET A 63 -2.23 -6.82 -12.46
CA MET A 63 -1.92 -5.38 -12.48
C MET A 63 -1.68 -4.87 -13.89
N ARG A 64 -1.02 -5.66 -14.76
CA ARG A 64 -0.87 -5.33 -16.18
C ARG A 64 -2.21 -5.21 -16.88
N ALA A 65 -3.11 -6.16 -16.65
CA ALA A 65 -4.44 -6.14 -17.26
C ALA A 65 -5.22 -4.89 -16.83
N ARG A 66 -5.15 -4.52 -15.54
CA ARG A 66 -5.76 -3.29 -15.01
C ARG A 66 -5.11 -2.03 -15.57
N TRP A 67 -3.78 -1.97 -15.63
CA TRP A 67 -3.07 -0.85 -16.25
C TRP A 67 -3.49 -0.63 -17.71
N GLY A 68 -3.69 -1.72 -18.45
CA GLY A 68 -4.14 -1.69 -19.83
C GLY A 68 -5.54 -1.11 -20.05
N THR A 69 -6.41 -1.03 -19.02
CA THR A 69 -7.72 -0.38 -19.14
C THR A 69 -7.62 1.15 -19.08
N GLY A 70 -6.56 1.68 -18.47
CA GLY A 70 -6.36 3.12 -18.26
C GLY A 70 -7.21 3.72 -17.14
N ASP A 71 -7.92 2.91 -16.35
CA ASP A 71 -8.78 3.40 -15.26
C ASP A 71 -7.99 4.00 -14.09
N ASP A 72 -6.78 3.51 -13.88
CA ASP A 72 -5.89 3.93 -12.80
C ASP A 72 -4.48 4.20 -13.37
N PRO A 73 -4.17 5.48 -13.68
CA PRO A 73 -2.91 5.88 -14.32
C PRO A 73 -1.76 6.06 -13.31
N ASN A 74 -1.99 5.79 -12.03
CA ASN A 74 -1.09 6.11 -10.92
C ASN A 74 -0.33 4.87 -10.44
N PRO A 75 0.97 4.70 -10.80
CA PRO A 75 1.75 3.52 -10.42
C PRO A 75 1.80 3.25 -8.91
N GLU A 76 1.79 4.30 -8.10
CA GLU A 76 1.81 4.22 -6.64
C GLU A 76 0.58 3.49 -6.07
N HIS A 77 -0.57 3.55 -6.74
CA HIS A 77 -1.77 2.79 -6.34
C HIS A 77 -1.58 1.28 -6.50
N TYR A 78 -0.83 0.84 -7.50
CA TYR A 78 -0.52 -0.57 -7.73
C TYR A 78 0.46 -1.08 -6.68
N ARG A 79 1.50 -0.28 -6.37
CA ARG A 79 2.48 -0.61 -5.32
C ARG A 79 1.82 -0.70 -3.95
N TRP A 80 1.03 0.32 -3.59
CA TRP A 80 0.25 0.30 -2.35
C TRP A 80 -0.73 -0.88 -2.29
N GLY A 81 -1.45 -1.15 -3.39
CA GLY A 81 -2.38 -2.28 -3.46
C GLY A 81 -1.70 -3.63 -3.26
N ALA A 82 -0.56 -3.86 -3.93
CA ALA A 82 0.25 -5.08 -3.77
C ALA A 82 0.74 -5.23 -2.32
N PHE A 83 1.31 -4.16 -1.77
CA PHE A 83 1.81 -4.13 -0.41
C PHE A 83 0.71 -4.43 0.61
N ALA A 84 -0.44 -3.75 0.52
CA ALA A 84 -1.55 -3.93 1.45
C ALA A 84 -2.14 -5.34 1.38
N ALA A 85 -2.26 -5.91 0.17
CA ALA A 85 -2.73 -7.29 -0.01
C ALA A 85 -1.76 -8.30 0.61
N TYR A 86 -0.45 -8.15 0.34
CA TYR A 86 0.59 -9.00 0.93
C TYR A 86 0.62 -8.88 2.46
N LEU A 87 0.56 -7.65 2.98
CA LEU A 87 0.52 -7.38 4.41
C LEU A 87 -0.65 -8.12 5.05
N HIS A 88 -1.87 -7.98 4.50
CA HIS A 88 -3.06 -8.62 5.04
C HIS A 88 -2.95 -10.16 5.04
N ALA A 89 -2.44 -10.75 3.96
CA ALA A 89 -2.36 -12.20 3.80
C ALA A 89 -1.33 -12.87 4.73
N ASN A 90 -0.31 -12.12 5.17
CA ASN A 90 0.81 -12.67 5.95
C ASN A 90 0.76 -12.34 7.44
N ARG A 91 -0.37 -11.81 7.95
CA ARG A 91 -0.49 -11.51 9.40
C ARG A 91 -0.80 -12.78 10.21
N PRO A 92 -0.21 -12.94 11.41
CA PRO A 92 0.75 -12.02 12.05
C PRO A 92 2.14 -12.09 11.41
N LEU A 93 2.80 -10.93 11.30
CA LEU A 93 4.14 -10.86 10.69
C LEU A 93 5.23 -11.34 11.67
N PRO A 94 6.17 -12.20 11.21
CA PRO A 94 7.44 -12.39 11.89
C PRO A 94 8.22 -11.06 12.00
N PRO A 95 9.00 -10.82 13.08
CA PRO A 95 9.71 -9.56 13.25
C PRO A 95 10.62 -9.16 12.09
N GLY A 96 11.39 -10.12 11.54
CA GLY A 96 12.24 -9.89 10.38
C GLY A 96 11.45 -9.41 9.16
N LEU A 97 10.31 -10.04 8.87
CA LEU A 97 9.47 -9.65 7.74
C LEU A 97 8.86 -8.26 7.93
N ALA A 98 8.47 -7.89 9.16
CA ALA A 98 8.00 -6.54 9.44
C ALA A 98 9.09 -5.49 9.21
N ALA A 99 10.34 -5.78 9.61
CA ALA A 99 11.47 -4.90 9.36
C ALA A 99 11.79 -4.77 7.86
N ASP A 100 11.73 -5.87 7.10
CA ASP A 100 11.96 -5.88 5.66
C ASP A 100 10.86 -5.10 4.91
N LEU A 101 9.60 -5.26 5.29
CA LEU A 101 8.48 -4.51 4.70
C LEU A 101 8.56 -3.01 5.04
N TYR A 102 9.05 -2.66 6.23
CA TYR A 102 9.32 -1.27 6.59
C TYR A 102 10.45 -0.68 5.72
N ALA A 103 11.55 -1.43 5.54
CA ALA A 103 12.67 -1.04 4.69
C ALA A 103 12.25 -0.89 3.21
N LEU A 104 11.33 -1.74 2.75
CA LEU A 104 10.74 -1.62 1.42
C LEU A 104 10.03 -0.26 1.24
N GLY A 105 9.26 0.18 2.23
CA GLY A 105 8.63 1.49 2.23
C GLY A 105 9.62 2.66 2.31
N GLU A 106 10.74 2.50 3.02
CA GLU A 106 11.82 3.51 3.04
C GLU A 106 12.52 3.66 1.69
N ALA A 107 12.64 2.57 0.94
CA ALA A 107 13.28 2.54 -0.37
C ALA A 107 12.34 2.89 -1.53
N ASP A 108 11.03 3.09 -1.30
CA ASP A 108 10.10 3.47 -2.37
C ASP A 108 10.47 4.85 -2.94
N PRO A 109 10.56 5.00 -4.28
CA PRO A 109 10.89 6.27 -4.91
C PRO A 109 9.82 7.34 -4.71
N ASP A 110 8.57 6.95 -4.43
CA ASP A 110 7.50 7.87 -4.05
C ASP A 110 7.43 7.98 -2.52
N GLU A 111 7.85 9.13 -1.97
CA GLU A 111 7.88 9.35 -0.53
C GLU A 111 6.49 9.22 0.13
N GLY A 112 5.42 9.54 -0.60
CA GLY A 112 4.05 9.45 -0.12
C GLY A 112 3.61 8.00 0.04
N ALA A 113 3.81 7.19 -1.01
CA ALA A 113 3.53 5.77 -1.02
C ALA A 113 4.41 5.03 0.00
N GLY A 114 5.71 5.29 0.01
CA GLY A 114 6.66 4.72 0.96
C GLY A 114 6.31 5.07 2.41
N GLY A 115 5.99 6.34 2.68
CA GLY A 115 5.50 6.78 4.00
C GLY A 115 4.22 6.07 4.44
N ALA A 116 3.28 5.83 3.53
CA ALA A 116 2.05 5.08 3.81
C ALA A 116 2.34 3.60 4.15
N MET A 117 3.26 2.95 3.42
CA MET A 117 3.71 1.58 3.71
C MET A 117 4.36 1.47 5.09
N MET A 118 5.32 2.35 5.37
CA MET A 118 5.98 2.43 6.69
C MET A 118 4.96 2.64 7.82
N ALA A 119 4.03 3.57 7.64
CA ALA A 119 2.98 3.82 8.62
C ALA A 119 2.08 2.58 8.85
N ALA A 120 1.72 1.87 7.78
CA ALA A 120 0.92 0.64 7.89
C ALA A 120 1.61 -0.43 8.74
N VAL A 121 2.92 -0.62 8.60
CA VAL A 121 3.72 -1.53 9.45
C VAL A 121 3.72 -1.04 10.89
N VAL A 122 3.98 0.25 11.13
CA VAL A 122 4.00 0.86 12.47
C VAL A 122 2.66 0.69 13.21
N TRP A 123 1.55 0.61 12.49
CA TRP A 123 0.21 0.41 13.08
C TRP A 123 -0.11 -1.05 13.45
N LEU A 124 0.66 -2.03 13.00
CA LEU A 124 0.38 -3.44 13.29
C LEU A 124 0.64 -3.78 14.76
N ALA A 125 -0.29 -4.45 15.44
CA ALA A 125 -0.13 -4.82 16.86
C ALA A 125 1.16 -5.63 17.14
N GLU A 126 1.58 -6.43 16.18
CA GLU A 126 2.80 -7.25 16.19
C GLU A 126 4.07 -6.53 15.72
N CYS A 127 4.01 -5.23 15.39
CA CYS A 127 5.18 -4.50 14.91
C CYS A 127 6.33 -4.56 15.94
N PRO A 128 7.55 -4.91 15.51
CA PRO A 128 8.69 -5.04 16.42
C PRO A 128 9.11 -3.70 17.04
N PRO A 129 9.61 -3.69 18.29
CA PRO A 129 10.09 -2.47 18.95
C PRO A 129 11.19 -1.72 18.17
N GLU A 130 12.07 -2.44 17.48
CA GLU A 130 13.14 -1.87 16.66
C GLU A 130 12.61 -1.07 15.46
N VAL A 131 11.50 -1.51 14.86
CA VAL A 131 10.83 -0.78 13.77
C VAL A 131 10.16 0.47 14.32
N LEU A 132 9.55 0.40 15.51
CA LEU A 132 8.97 1.58 16.18
C LEU A 132 10.04 2.61 16.53
N ALA A 133 11.19 2.17 17.05
CA ALA A 133 12.32 3.05 17.35
C ALA A 133 12.86 3.72 16.08
N ARG A 134 13.03 2.96 15.00
CA ARG A 134 13.43 3.48 13.68
C ARG A 134 12.42 4.50 13.16
N ALA A 135 11.13 4.22 13.25
CA ALA A 135 10.05 5.14 12.85
C ALA A 135 10.08 6.46 13.62
N ALA A 136 10.28 6.42 14.93
CA ALA A 136 10.43 7.60 15.77
C ALA A 136 11.68 8.42 15.40
N ALA A 137 12.77 7.75 15.03
CA ALA A 137 14.04 8.41 14.67
C ALA A 137 14.04 9.05 13.27
N THR A 138 13.10 8.73 12.39
CA THR A 138 13.07 9.27 11.01
C THR A 138 12.86 10.79 10.94
N GLY A 139 12.32 11.42 11.98
CA GLY A 139 11.88 12.82 11.96
C GLY A 139 10.64 13.10 11.11
N ARG A 140 10.07 12.10 10.43
CA ARG A 140 8.85 12.25 9.63
C ARG A 140 7.65 12.37 10.57
N ARG A 141 7.07 13.57 10.66
CA ARG A 141 5.99 13.92 11.63
C ARG A 141 4.84 12.90 11.67
N HIS A 142 4.46 12.33 10.52
CA HIS A 142 3.36 11.36 10.46
C HIS A 142 3.71 10.00 11.08
N LEU A 143 4.96 9.53 10.93
CA LEU A 143 5.43 8.29 11.56
C LEU A 143 5.64 8.47 13.06
N VAL A 144 6.26 9.58 13.47
CA VAL A 144 6.44 9.92 14.89
C VAL A 144 5.08 9.91 15.61
N ARG A 145 4.07 10.58 15.04
CA ARG A 145 2.70 10.58 15.58
C ARG A 145 2.06 9.19 15.62
N ALA A 146 2.34 8.33 14.66
CA ALA A 146 1.81 6.96 14.66
C ALA A 146 2.41 6.15 15.84
N VAL A 147 3.72 6.27 16.06
CA VAL A 147 4.41 5.64 17.21
C VAL A 147 3.86 6.18 18.54
N GLU A 148 3.74 7.50 18.68
CA GLU A 148 3.20 8.13 19.90
C GLU A 148 1.77 7.66 20.20
N ARG A 149 0.88 7.66 19.20
CA ARG A 149 -0.50 7.20 19.37
C ARG A 149 -0.58 5.74 19.78
N ARG A 150 0.29 4.90 19.24
CA ARG A 150 0.38 3.51 19.64
C ARG A 150 0.83 3.36 21.09
N ALA A 151 1.80 4.14 21.54
CA ALA A 151 2.24 4.13 22.94
C ALA A 151 1.10 4.50 23.90
N VAL A 152 0.26 5.47 23.51
CA VAL A 152 -0.94 5.86 24.29
C VAL A 152 -2.04 4.81 24.23
N GLY A 153 -2.28 4.20 23.07
CA GLY A 153 -3.29 3.14 22.90
C GLY A 153 -2.88 1.79 23.51
N ALA A 154 -1.59 1.58 23.76
CA ALA A 154 -1.05 0.41 24.41
C ALA A 154 -1.08 0.48 25.95
N VAL A 155 -1.68 1.53 26.54
CA VAL A 155 -1.93 1.58 27.99
C VAL A 155 -2.70 0.31 28.37
N PRO A 156 -2.08 -0.62 29.14
CA PRO A 156 -2.78 -1.80 29.61
C PRO A 156 -3.98 -1.30 30.41
N LEU A 157 -5.17 -1.82 30.11
CA LEU A 157 -6.26 -1.75 31.08
C LEU A 157 -5.66 -2.24 32.40
N ARG A 158 -5.61 -1.36 33.41
CA ARG A 158 -5.11 -1.72 34.75
C ARG A 158 -5.74 -3.07 35.10
N PRO A 159 -4.97 -4.06 35.60
CA PRO A 159 -5.61 -5.23 36.19
C PRO A 159 -6.48 -4.68 37.31
N ASP A 160 -7.80 -4.84 37.16
CA ASP A 160 -8.76 -4.43 38.18
C ASP A 160 -8.35 -5.14 39.47
N GLY A 161 -7.76 -4.37 40.39
CA GLY A 161 -7.54 -4.79 41.75
C GLY A 161 -8.89 -4.86 42.44
N GLY A 162 -9.46 -6.05 42.47
CA GLY A 162 -10.52 -6.48 43.37
C GLY A 162 -10.02 -7.64 44.20
#